data_AF-A0A350DF34-F1
#
_entry.id   AF-A0A350DF34-F1
#
_cell.length_a   1.000
_cell.length_b   1.000
_cell.length_c   1.000
_cell.angle_alpha   90.00
_cell.angle_beta   90.00
_cell.angle_gamma   90.00
#
_symmetry.space_group_name_H-M   'P 1'
#
loop_
_entity.id
_entity.type
_entity.pdbx_description
1 polymer ?
#
loop_
_entity_poly.entity_id
_entity_poly.type
_entity_poly.pdbx_seq_one_letter_code
_entity_poly.pdbx_strand_id
1 'polypeptide(L)'
;HDISVVVDRFKVRDDIAQRLAESFETALNLADGTAMIHFMDGEQEDLAFSSRFACPVCGYSLSELEPRMFSFNNPAGACPTCDGLGVQQYFDPDKLISHPELSLAEGVIKGWDRRNIYYFTQLQALAKHYRFELETPWQELARHEREIILNGSGNEQIPFVYVGDRGRKVTREHAFEGVLPNMQRRYRETESNMVRDDLAKYIAVQPCTTCGGSRLRKESRHVYVDDHNIADIVHLPIGDAWRYFAELALPGRKGEIADKIANEIHARLEFLVNVGLDYLNLERSADTLSGGEAQRIRLASQIGAGLVGVMYILDEPSIGLHQRDNDRLLKTLERLRDLGNTVIVVEHDEDAIRAA
;
A
#
# COMPACT_ATOMS: atom_id res chain seq x y z
N HIS A 1 -24.54 8.56 30.13
CA HIS A 1 -24.49 8.13 31.53
C HIS A 1 -23.62 6.89 31.56
N ASP A 2 -22.53 6.89 32.33
CA ASP A 2 -21.72 5.69 32.54
C ASP A 2 -22.30 4.96 33.75
N ILE A 3 -22.77 3.73 33.53
CA ILE A 3 -23.42 2.91 34.55
C ILE A 3 -22.59 1.65 34.71
N SER A 4 -21.85 1.56 35.80
CA SER A 4 -21.09 0.37 36.17
C SER A 4 -21.84 -0.42 37.24
N VAL A 5 -21.94 -1.74 37.06
CA VAL A 5 -22.56 -2.64 38.02
C VAL A 5 -21.46 -3.31 38.85
N VAL A 6 -21.53 -3.15 40.17
CA VAL A 6 -20.62 -3.85 41.09
C VAL A 6 -21.08 -5.30 41.21
N VAL A 7 -20.29 -6.22 40.64
CA VAL A 7 -20.61 -7.66 40.63
C VAL A 7 -20.14 -8.36 41.91
N ASP A 8 -18.93 -8.06 42.39
CA ASP A 8 -18.39 -8.61 43.64
C ASP A 8 -17.40 -7.64 44.31
N ARG A 9 -17.08 -7.89 45.57
CA ARG A 9 -16.01 -7.24 46.34
C ARG A 9 -15.21 -8.30 47.09
N PHE A 10 -13.89 -8.31 46.86
CA PHE A 10 -13.00 -9.31 47.44
C PHE A 10 -11.65 -8.70 47.80
N LYS A 11 -10.89 -9.43 48.63
CA LYS A 11 -9.46 -9.19 48.87
C LYS A 11 -8.71 -10.38 48.29
N VAL A 12 -7.71 -10.14 47.44
CA VAL A 12 -6.94 -11.20 46.76
C VAL A 12 -6.29 -12.13 47.80
N ARG A 13 -6.62 -13.41 47.73
CA ARG A 13 -6.12 -14.51 48.58
C ARG A 13 -6.04 -15.80 47.76
N ASP A 14 -5.25 -16.76 48.20
CA ASP A 14 -5.04 -18.01 47.46
C ASP A 14 -6.30 -18.91 47.43
N ASP A 15 -7.22 -18.75 48.38
CA ASP A 15 -8.42 -19.58 48.55
C ASP A 15 -9.63 -19.15 47.70
N ILE A 16 -9.55 -18.03 46.99
CA ILE A 16 -10.72 -17.43 46.30
C ILE A 16 -10.71 -17.58 44.77
N ALA A 17 -9.82 -18.39 44.19
CA ALA A 17 -9.68 -18.52 42.74
C ALA A 17 -10.99 -18.88 42.02
N GLN A 18 -11.77 -19.81 42.57
CA GLN A 18 -13.07 -20.20 41.98
C GLN A 18 -14.08 -19.05 42.01
N ARG A 19 -14.20 -18.36 43.16
CA ARG A 19 -15.08 -17.20 43.31
C ARG A 19 -14.69 -16.05 42.36
N LEU A 20 -13.39 -15.82 42.19
CA LEU A 20 -12.88 -14.83 41.24
C LEU A 20 -13.34 -15.18 39.82
N ALA A 21 -13.15 -16.42 39.39
CA ALA A 21 -13.56 -16.88 38.06
C ALA A 21 -15.07 -16.69 37.83
N GLU A 22 -15.92 -17.13 38.77
CA GLU A 22 -17.38 -17.00 38.68
C GLU A 22 -17.82 -15.52 38.63
N SER A 23 -17.19 -14.65 39.44
CA SER A 23 -17.48 -13.21 39.45
C SER A 23 -17.05 -12.54 38.15
N PHE A 24 -15.90 -12.94 37.60
CA PHE A 24 -15.38 -12.41 36.34
C PHE A 24 -16.26 -12.82 35.16
N GLU A 25 -16.68 -14.09 35.12
CA GLU A 25 -17.60 -14.59 34.10
C GLU A 25 -18.96 -13.88 34.18
N THR A 26 -19.46 -13.64 35.39
CA THR A 26 -20.71 -12.88 35.60
C THR A 26 -20.56 -11.44 35.10
N ALA A 27 -19.44 -10.77 35.40
CA ALA A 27 -19.18 -9.41 34.93
C ALA A 27 -19.09 -9.34 33.40
N LEU A 28 -18.33 -10.24 32.78
CA LEU A 28 -18.22 -10.34 31.32
C LEU A 28 -19.59 -10.58 30.67
N ASN A 29 -20.42 -11.47 31.23
CA ASN A 29 -21.75 -11.75 30.69
C ASN A 29 -22.73 -10.57 30.84
N LEU A 30 -22.65 -9.82 31.94
CA LEU A 30 -23.48 -8.64 32.19
C LEU A 30 -23.14 -7.43 31.30
N ALA A 31 -21.87 -7.31 30.88
CA ALA A 31 -21.35 -6.15 30.16
C ALA A 31 -20.76 -6.50 28.78
N ASP A 32 -21.40 -7.42 28.05
CA ASP A 32 -21.09 -7.84 26.67
C ASP A 32 -19.59 -8.14 26.40
N GLY A 33 -18.97 -8.83 27.35
CA GLY A 33 -17.57 -9.24 27.27
C GLY A 33 -16.57 -8.20 27.77
N THR A 34 -16.99 -7.27 28.63
CA THR A 34 -16.10 -6.34 29.35
C THR A 34 -16.18 -6.55 30.86
N ALA A 35 -15.05 -6.38 31.55
CA ALA A 35 -15.00 -6.42 33.01
C ALA A 35 -13.97 -5.38 33.49
N MET A 36 -14.17 -4.81 34.66
CA MET A 36 -13.28 -3.80 35.23
C MET A 36 -13.02 -4.13 36.70
N ILE A 37 -11.75 -4.08 37.10
CA ILE A 37 -11.32 -4.16 38.49
C ILE A 37 -11.04 -2.74 38.96
N HIS A 38 -11.79 -2.31 39.97
CA HIS A 38 -11.59 -1.03 40.64
C HIS A 38 -10.93 -1.26 42.00
N PHE A 39 -9.80 -0.60 42.25
CA PHE A 39 -9.07 -0.72 43.51
C PHE A 39 -9.64 0.23 44.56
N MET A 40 -10.20 -0.33 45.64
CA MET A 40 -10.87 0.44 46.69
C MET A 40 -9.94 1.38 47.47
N ASP A 41 -8.66 1.07 47.47
CA ASP A 41 -7.55 1.79 48.09
C ASP A 41 -7.18 3.07 47.30
N GLY A 42 -7.59 3.18 46.03
CA GLY A 42 -7.39 4.35 45.18
C GLY A 42 -5.93 4.62 44.76
N GLU A 43 -5.00 3.74 45.11
CA GLU A 43 -3.57 3.89 44.77
C GLU A 43 -3.20 3.37 43.37
N GLN A 44 -4.09 2.59 42.75
CA GLN A 44 -3.86 1.94 41.45
C GLN A 44 -4.95 2.31 40.46
N GLU A 45 -4.58 2.45 39.19
CA GLU A 45 -5.54 2.65 38.10
C GLU A 45 -6.39 1.40 37.88
N ASP A 46 -7.63 1.62 37.42
CA ASP A 46 -8.57 0.54 37.14
C ASP A 46 -8.04 -0.38 36.04
N LEU A 47 -8.12 -1.69 36.28
CA LEU A 47 -7.75 -2.69 35.27
C LEU A 47 -8.99 -3.10 34.49
N ALA A 48 -9.01 -2.76 33.21
CA ALA A 48 -10.07 -3.16 32.31
C ALA A 48 -9.70 -4.41 31.50
N PHE A 49 -10.66 -5.29 31.33
CA PHE A 49 -10.53 -6.58 30.65
C PHE A 49 -11.62 -6.70 29.59
N SER A 50 -11.30 -7.39 28.49
CA SER A 50 -12.29 -7.82 27.52
C SER A 50 -12.08 -9.27 27.14
N SER A 51 -13.18 -10.02 26.98
CA SER A 51 -13.16 -11.37 26.40
C SER A 51 -13.14 -11.36 24.87
N ARG A 52 -13.26 -10.18 24.24
CA ARG A 52 -13.10 -9.96 22.80
C ARG A 52 -11.82 -9.17 22.56
N PHE A 53 -11.34 -9.10 21.31
CA PHE A 53 -10.30 -8.14 20.92
C PHE A 53 -10.88 -6.72 20.87
N ALA A 54 -11.39 -6.21 21.98
CA ALA A 54 -11.99 -4.89 22.10
C ALA A 54 -11.13 -3.98 22.97
N CYS A 55 -10.97 -2.73 22.53
CA CYS A 55 -10.30 -1.70 23.29
C CYS A 55 -11.16 -1.34 24.51
N PRO A 56 -10.63 -1.46 25.74
CA PRO A 56 -11.40 -1.17 26.94
C PRO A 56 -11.72 0.32 27.13
N VAL A 57 -11.01 1.21 26.42
CA VAL A 57 -11.17 2.67 26.55
C VAL A 57 -12.23 3.22 25.60
N CYS A 58 -12.21 2.80 24.33
CA CYS A 58 -13.09 3.36 23.29
C CYS A 58 -14.10 2.35 22.72
N GLY A 59 -14.07 1.09 23.17
CA GLY A 59 -14.98 0.04 22.70
C GLY A 59 -14.69 -0.46 21.29
N TYR A 60 -13.61 0.00 20.64
CA TYR A 60 -13.22 -0.46 19.32
C TYR A 60 -12.93 -1.97 19.33
N SER A 61 -13.69 -2.75 18.58
CA SER A 61 -13.51 -4.21 18.48
C SER A 61 -12.85 -4.62 17.17
N LEU A 62 -11.89 -5.52 17.29
CA LEU A 62 -11.25 -6.22 16.20
C LEU A 62 -11.82 -7.65 16.13
N SER A 63 -11.96 -8.18 14.92
CA SER A 63 -12.20 -9.60 14.71
C SER A 63 -10.99 -10.44 15.15
N GLU A 64 -11.19 -11.75 15.28
CA GLU A 64 -10.08 -12.66 15.52
C GLU A 64 -8.98 -12.50 14.46
N LEU A 65 -7.71 -12.56 14.89
CA LEU A 65 -6.58 -12.35 14.01
C LEU A 65 -6.40 -13.56 13.09
N GLU A 66 -6.57 -13.34 11.79
CA GLU A 66 -6.39 -14.37 10.78
C GLU A 66 -5.39 -13.94 9.69
N PRO A 67 -4.65 -14.87 9.06
CA PRO A 67 -3.68 -14.54 8.00
C PRO A 67 -4.26 -13.69 6.85
N ARG A 68 -5.53 -13.91 6.49
CA ARG A 68 -6.20 -13.14 5.42
C ARG A 68 -6.30 -11.64 5.70
N MET A 69 -6.27 -11.22 6.97
CA MET A 69 -6.25 -9.81 7.33
C MET A 69 -4.94 -9.12 6.94
N PHE A 70 -3.87 -9.89 6.75
CA PHE A 70 -2.55 -9.38 6.36
C PHE A 70 -2.28 -9.54 4.87
N SER A 71 -3.27 -9.96 4.09
CA SER A 71 -3.17 -10.07 2.64
C SER A 71 -3.82 -8.86 1.97
N PHE A 72 -3.01 -8.08 1.24
CA PHE A 72 -3.53 -7.00 0.40
C PHE A 72 -4.30 -7.50 -0.82
N ASN A 73 -4.22 -8.79 -1.15
CA ASN A 73 -5.00 -9.42 -2.21
C ASN A 73 -6.36 -9.95 -1.71
N ASN A 74 -6.65 -9.80 -0.42
CA ASN A 74 -7.93 -10.23 0.17
C ASN A 74 -8.70 -8.99 0.67
N PRO A 75 -9.99 -8.83 0.34
CA PRO A 75 -10.81 -7.71 0.83
C PRO A 75 -10.84 -7.57 2.36
N ALA A 76 -10.61 -8.66 3.11
CA ALA A 76 -10.51 -8.63 4.57
C ALA A 76 -9.28 -7.83 5.06
N GLY A 77 -8.17 -7.82 4.29
CA GLY A 77 -6.91 -7.16 4.64
C GLY A 77 -6.53 -5.97 3.77
N ALA A 78 -7.11 -5.85 2.57
CA ALA A 78 -6.82 -4.82 1.59
C ALA A 78 -7.33 -3.43 2.02
N CYS A 79 -6.50 -2.41 1.86
CA CYS A 79 -6.91 -1.02 2.10
C CYS A 79 -8.13 -0.67 1.23
N PRO A 80 -9.25 -0.21 1.82
CA PRO A 80 -10.49 0.04 1.06
C PRO A 80 -10.37 1.21 0.09
N THR A 81 -9.41 2.12 0.30
CA THR A 81 -9.24 3.31 -0.53
C THR A 81 -8.49 3.01 -1.84
N CYS A 82 -7.55 2.06 -1.82
CA CYS A 82 -6.75 1.69 -2.99
C CYS A 82 -6.93 0.24 -3.41
N ASP A 83 -7.88 -0.48 -2.80
CA ASP A 83 -8.16 -1.90 -3.05
C ASP A 83 -6.90 -2.78 -3.01
N GLY A 84 -6.02 -2.52 -2.03
CA GLY A 84 -4.78 -3.28 -1.88
C GLY A 84 -3.67 -2.95 -2.89
N LEU A 85 -3.85 -1.95 -3.76
CA LEU A 85 -2.81 -1.53 -4.71
C LEU A 85 -1.66 -0.76 -4.04
N GLY A 86 -1.93 -0.07 -2.92
CA GLY A 86 -0.97 0.80 -2.22
C GLY A 86 -0.76 2.16 -2.86
N VAL A 87 -1.19 2.33 -4.10
CA VAL A 87 -1.09 3.57 -4.85
C VAL A 87 -2.46 4.11 -5.22
N GLN A 88 -2.52 5.43 -5.40
CA GLN A 88 -3.66 6.09 -6.00
C GLN A 88 -3.22 6.73 -7.32
N GLN A 89 -4.03 6.50 -8.35
CA GLN A 89 -3.90 7.20 -9.62
C GLN A 89 -4.56 8.57 -9.51
N TYR A 90 -3.87 9.59 -9.99
CA TYR A 90 -4.40 10.95 -10.10
C TYR A 90 -3.89 11.58 -11.39
N PHE A 91 -4.63 12.57 -11.89
CA PHE A 91 -4.18 13.37 -13.02
C PHE A 91 -3.18 14.41 -12.52
N ASP A 92 -1.96 14.34 -13.05
CA ASP A 92 -0.85 15.20 -12.66
C ASP A 92 -0.89 16.50 -13.48
N PRO A 93 -1.07 17.67 -12.83
CA PRO A 93 -1.07 18.96 -13.52
C PRO A 93 0.23 19.21 -14.30
N ASP A 94 1.37 18.77 -13.81
CA ASP A 94 2.66 19.03 -14.43
C ASP A 94 2.84 18.20 -15.71
N LYS A 95 2.21 17.02 -15.78
CA LYS A 95 2.12 16.25 -17.03
C LYS A 95 1.14 16.85 -18.03
N LEU A 96 0.09 17.51 -17.53
CA LEU A 96 -0.93 18.14 -18.35
C LEU A 96 -0.44 19.45 -18.97
N ILE A 97 0.33 20.24 -18.22
CA ILE A 97 0.86 21.55 -18.60
C ILE A 97 2.33 21.41 -19.00
N SER A 98 2.59 20.94 -20.22
CA SER A 98 3.97 20.79 -20.71
C SER A 98 4.60 22.10 -21.21
N HIS A 99 3.78 23.06 -21.63
CA HIS A 99 4.20 24.32 -22.24
C HIS A 99 3.52 25.51 -21.53
N PRO A 100 3.98 25.88 -20.32
CA PRO A 100 3.33 26.92 -19.51
C PRO A 100 3.43 28.34 -20.12
N GLU A 101 4.23 28.52 -21.17
CA GLU A 101 4.28 29.72 -22.01
C GLU A 101 3.04 29.90 -22.90
N LEU A 102 2.26 28.85 -23.15
CA LEU A 102 1.03 28.91 -23.93
C LEU A 102 -0.14 29.36 -23.06
N SER A 103 -1.11 30.01 -23.69
CA SER A 103 -2.39 30.36 -23.10
C SER A 103 -3.43 29.23 -23.21
N LEU A 104 -4.57 29.37 -22.53
CA LEU A 104 -5.71 28.45 -22.68
C LEU A 104 -6.25 28.43 -24.12
N ALA A 105 -6.29 29.59 -24.77
CA ALA A 105 -6.75 29.71 -26.15
C ALA A 105 -5.83 29.02 -27.17
N GLU A 106 -4.52 28.99 -26.88
CA GLU A 106 -3.49 28.34 -27.70
C GLU A 106 -3.37 26.82 -27.44
N GLY A 107 -3.95 26.34 -26.34
CA GLY A 107 -4.04 24.93 -26.01
C GLY A 107 -2.95 24.42 -25.07
N VAL A 108 -2.61 25.22 -24.05
CA VAL A 108 -1.83 24.74 -22.90
C VAL A 108 -2.40 23.46 -22.28
N ILE A 109 -3.74 23.33 -22.27
CA ILE A 109 -4.45 22.10 -21.91
C ILE A 109 -5.08 21.52 -23.18
N LYS A 110 -4.54 20.40 -23.66
CA LYS A 110 -5.01 19.74 -24.88
C LYS A 110 -6.52 19.46 -24.83
N GLY A 111 -7.26 19.97 -25.81
CA GLY A 111 -8.71 19.73 -25.93
C GLY A 111 -9.58 20.67 -25.11
N TRP A 112 -8.98 21.58 -24.34
CA TRP A 112 -9.63 22.70 -23.65
C TRP A 112 -9.27 24.03 -24.32
N ASP A 113 -9.18 24.01 -25.65
CA ASP A 113 -8.74 25.11 -26.50
C ASP A 113 -9.79 25.46 -27.57
N ARG A 114 -9.51 26.46 -28.42
CA ARG A 114 -10.42 26.95 -29.47
C ARG A 114 -10.95 25.86 -30.42
N ARG A 115 -10.24 24.74 -30.58
CA ARG A 115 -10.65 23.60 -31.44
C ARG A 115 -11.80 22.83 -30.81
N ASN A 116 -11.97 22.88 -29.49
CA ASN A 116 -13.07 22.26 -28.79
C ASN A 116 -14.07 23.32 -28.28
N ILE A 117 -15.04 23.64 -29.15
CA ILE A 117 -16.03 24.70 -28.89
C ILE A 117 -16.77 24.49 -27.57
N TYR A 118 -17.07 23.24 -27.20
CA TYR A 118 -17.83 22.93 -25.99
C TYR A 118 -17.09 23.34 -24.72
N TYR A 119 -15.84 22.89 -24.55
CA TYR A 119 -15.04 23.24 -23.37
C TYR A 119 -14.54 24.69 -23.43
N PHE A 120 -14.20 25.20 -24.61
CA PHE A 120 -13.75 26.58 -24.75
C PHE A 120 -14.83 27.59 -24.37
N THR A 121 -16.09 27.32 -24.70
CA THR A 121 -17.22 28.18 -24.29
C THR A 121 -17.39 28.18 -22.76
N GLN A 122 -17.10 27.05 -22.08
CA GLN A 122 -17.09 27.02 -20.62
C GLN A 122 -15.96 27.86 -20.04
N LEU A 123 -14.75 27.76 -20.59
CA LEU A 123 -13.63 28.60 -20.17
C LEU A 123 -13.92 30.09 -20.40
N GLN A 124 -14.62 30.46 -21.47
CA GLN A 124 -15.05 31.84 -21.70
C GLN A 124 -16.02 32.35 -20.63
N ALA A 125 -16.99 31.52 -20.23
CA ALA A 125 -17.90 31.87 -19.14
C ALA A 125 -17.16 32.01 -17.80
N LEU A 126 -16.22 31.09 -17.53
CA LEU A 126 -15.37 31.09 -16.35
C LEU A 126 -14.48 32.34 -16.29
N ALA A 127 -13.81 32.66 -17.39
CA ALA A 127 -12.97 33.85 -17.57
C ALA A 127 -13.77 35.14 -17.35
N LYS A 128 -15.00 35.22 -17.88
CA LYS A 128 -15.88 36.37 -17.65
C LYS A 128 -16.30 36.51 -16.18
N HIS A 129 -16.55 35.39 -15.50
CA HIS A 129 -16.99 35.39 -14.10
C HIS A 129 -15.86 35.81 -13.15
N TYR A 130 -14.69 35.19 -13.29
CA TYR A 130 -13.52 35.46 -12.44
C TYR A 130 -12.61 36.59 -12.95
N ARG A 131 -12.92 37.15 -14.13
CA ARG A 131 -12.25 38.31 -14.74
C ARG A 131 -10.77 38.10 -15.08
N PHE A 132 -10.45 36.93 -15.64
CA PHE A 132 -9.14 36.65 -16.23
C PHE A 132 -9.23 36.53 -17.76
N GLU A 133 -8.09 36.64 -18.45
CA GLU A 133 -8.03 36.57 -19.91
C GLU A 133 -7.55 35.19 -20.37
N LEU A 134 -8.19 34.63 -21.42
CA LEU A 134 -7.85 33.30 -21.94
C LEU A 134 -6.59 33.29 -22.83
N GLU A 135 -6.13 34.46 -23.24
CA GLU A 135 -4.92 34.65 -24.06
C GLU A 135 -3.67 34.88 -23.19
N THR A 136 -3.84 35.05 -21.87
CA THR A 136 -2.71 35.17 -20.95
C THR A 136 -1.93 33.85 -20.90
N PRO A 137 -0.60 33.86 -21.03
CA PRO A 137 0.23 32.69 -20.82
C PRO A 137 -0.05 32.02 -19.47
N TRP A 138 -0.10 30.69 -19.43
CA TRP A 138 -0.49 29.95 -18.22
C TRP A 138 0.36 30.28 -16.98
N GLN A 139 1.67 30.47 -17.17
CA GLN A 139 2.59 30.85 -16.08
C GLN A 139 2.31 32.24 -15.49
N GLU A 140 1.69 33.14 -16.26
CA GLU A 140 1.36 34.51 -15.83
C GLU A 140 0.01 34.58 -15.13
N LEU A 141 -0.84 33.55 -15.26
CA LEU A 141 -2.10 33.46 -14.53
C LEU A 141 -1.87 33.36 -13.01
N ALA A 142 -2.72 34.05 -12.27
CA ALA A 142 -2.69 34.02 -10.82
C ALA A 142 -2.95 32.58 -10.32
N ARG A 143 -2.37 32.24 -9.18
CA ARG A 143 -2.51 30.88 -8.61
C ARG A 143 -3.97 30.47 -8.44
N HIS A 144 -4.83 31.38 -7.96
CA HIS A 144 -6.24 31.09 -7.75
C HIS A 144 -6.99 30.80 -9.06
N GLU A 145 -6.64 31.48 -10.16
CA GLU A 145 -7.24 31.24 -11.49
C GLU A 145 -6.88 29.83 -11.96
N ARG A 146 -5.58 29.46 -11.88
CA ARG A 146 -5.10 28.11 -12.21
C ARG A 146 -5.80 27.03 -11.39
N GLU A 147 -5.96 27.25 -10.09
CA GLU A 147 -6.68 26.33 -9.19
C GLU A 147 -8.14 26.14 -9.60
N ILE A 148 -8.86 27.22 -9.90
CA ILE A 148 -10.27 27.14 -10.33
C ILE A 148 -10.39 26.41 -11.68
N ILE A 149 -9.47 26.65 -12.61
CA ILE A 149 -9.45 25.97 -13.91
C ILE A 149 -9.21 24.46 -13.72
N LEU A 150 -8.22 24.07 -12.91
CA LEU A 150 -7.86 22.67 -12.71
C LEU A 150 -8.85 21.91 -11.84
N ASN A 151 -9.25 22.48 -10.70
CA ASN A 151 -9.98 21.80 -9.63
C ASN A 151 -11.47 22.20 -9.54
N GLY A 152 -11.89 23.23 -10.27
CA GLY A 152 -13.29 23.67 -10.34
C GLY A 152 -13.63 24.85 -9.42
N SER A 153 -14.88 25.32 -9.50
CA SER A 153 -15.40 26.45 -8.71
C SER A 153 -16.00 26.05 -7.36
N GLY A 154 -15.81 24.79 -6.93
CA GLY A 154 -16.43 24.25 -5.72
C GLY A 154 -17.97 24.24 -5.84
N ASN A 155 -18.64 25.04 -4.99
CA ASN A 155 -20.10 25.15 -4.98
C ASN A 155 -20.63 26.41 -5.67
N GLU A 156 -19.74 27.28 -6.17
CA GLU A 156 -20.13 28.55 -6.79
C GLU A 156 -20.83 28.32 -8.13
N GLN A 157 -22.02 28.90 -8.28
CA GLN A 157 -22.86 28.75 -9.47
C GLN A 157 -22.45 29.76 -10.53
N ILE A 158 -22.12 29.28 -11.73
CA ILE A 158 -21.65 30.11 -12.84
C ILE A 158 -22.58 29.91 -14.04
N PRO A 159 -23.02 30.97 -14.72
CA PRO A 159 -23.88 30.86 -15.89
C PRO A 159 -23.09 30.44 -17.13
N PHE A 160 -23.30 29.20 -17.58
CA PHE A 160 -22.70 28.64 -18.79
C PHE A 160 -23.69 28.69 -19.96
N VAL A 161 -23.21 29.19 -21.11
CA VAL A 161 -24.02 29.28 -22.34
C VAL A 161 -23.73 28.08 -23.23
N TYR A 162 -24.75 27.27 -23.50
CA TYR A 162 -24.67 26.11 -24.38
C TYR A 162 -25.37 26.40 -25.71
N VAL A 163 -24.77 25.97 -26.82
CA VAL A 163 -25.36 26.06 -28.15
C VAL A 163 -25.90 24.69 -28.53
N GLY A 164 -27.22 24.56 -28.66
CA GLY A 164 -27.85 23.32 -29.14
C GLY A 164 -27.82 23.19 -30.67
N ASP A 165 -28.22 22.02 -31.19
CA ASP A 165 -28.14 21.64 -32.61
C ASP A 165 -28.81 22.60 -33.61
N ARG A 166 -29.74 23.45 -33.15
CA ARG A 166 -30.45 24.45 -33.96
C ARG A 166 -29.95 25.89 -33.74
N GLY A 167 -28.78 26.06 -33.14
CA GLY A 167 -28.20 27.37 -32.83
C GLY A 167 -28.89 28.13 -31.68
N ARG A 168 -29.89 27.52 -31.02
CA ARG A 168 -30.52 28.11 -29.83
C ARG A 168 -29.52 28.07 -28.67
N LYS A 169 -29.26 29.24 -28.09
CA LYS A 169 -28.44 29.39 -26.89
C LYS A 169 -29.30 29.15 -25.65
N VAL A 170 -28.84 28.26 -24.78
CA VAL A 170 -29.47 27.96 -23.49
C VAL A 170 -28.44 28.24 -22.41
N THR A 171 -28.77 29.14 -21.48
CA THR A 171 -27.93 29.38 -20.29
C THR A 171 -28.35 28.42 -19.19
N ARG A 172 -27.37 27.77 -18.55
CA ARG A 172 -27.56 26.96 -17.35
C ARG A 172 -26.59 27.40 -16.29
N GLU A 173 -27.06 27.51 -15.06
CA GLU A 173 -26.23 27.77 -13.90
C GLU A 173 -25.85 26.45 -13.24
N HIS A 174 -24.56 26.22 -13.07
CA HIS A 174 -24.01 25.12 -12.31
C HIS A 174 -22.58 25.47 -11.86
N ALA A 175 -22.02 24.69 -10.95
CA ALA A 175 -20.60 24.79 -10.62
C ALA A 175 -19.73 24.27 -11.77
N PHE A 176 -18.56 24.88 -11.94
CA PHE A 176 -17.55 24.38 -12.85
C PHE A 176 -16.87 23.16 -12.23
N GLU A 177 -16.93 22.02 -12.91
CA GLU A 177 -16.36 20.74 -12.45
C GLU A 177 -14.84 20.80 -12.29
N GLY A 178 -14.15 21.63 -13.08
CA GLY A 178 -12.68 21.63 -13.19
C GLY A 178 -12.19 20.66 -14.26
N VAL A 179 -11.01 20.94 -14.80
CA VAL A 179 -10.37 20.10 -15.83
C VAL A 179 -9.99 18.73 -15.29
N LEU A 180 -9.34 18.64 -14.12
CA LEU A 180 -8.85 17.38 -13.56
C LEU A 180 -10.01 16.46 -13.13
N PRO A 181 -11.05 16.93 -12.42
CA PRO A 181 -12.21 16.09 -12.11
C PRO A 181 -12.94 15.62 -13.37
N ASN A 182 -13.03 16.47 -14.41
CA ASN A 182 -13.59 16.07 -15.70
C ASN A 182 -12.79 14.94 -16.36
N MET A 183 -11.45 15.04 -16.38
CA MET A 183 -10.57 13.99 -16.90
C MET A 183 -10.69 12.70 -16.09
N GLN A 184 -10.72 12.80 -14.75
CA GLN A 184 -10.90 11.66 -13.85
C GLN A 184 -12.21 10.92 -14.11
N ARG A 185 -13.32 11.67 -14.25
CA ARG A 185 -14.63 11.11 -14.55
C ARG A 185 -14.66 10.47 -15.94
N ARG A 186 -14.15 11.16 -16.96
CA ARG A 186 -14.08 10.62 -18.33
C ARG A 186 -13.24 9.35 -18.42
N TYR A 187 -12.12 9.28 -17.70
CA TYR A 187 -11.28 8.08 -17.66
C TYR A 187 -12.02 6.88 -17.06
N ARG A 188 -12.80 7.10 -15.99
CA ARG A 188 -13.59 6.06 -15.32
C ARG A 188 -14.83 5.64 -16.13
N GLU A 189 -15.52 6.58 -16.76
CA GLU A 189 -16.81 6.34 -17.44
C GLU A 189 -16.67 5.98 -18.92
N THR A 190 -15.55 6.29 -19.58
CA THR A 190 -15.42 6.04 -21.02
C THR A 190 -15.33 4.54 -21.32
N GLU A 191 -16.04 4.10 -22.37
CA GLU A 191 -15.92 2.75 -22.93
C GLU A 191 -14.87 2.68 -24.06
N SER A 192 -14.36 3.84 -24.53
CA SER A 192 -13.39 3.90 -25.63
C SER A 192 -11.96 3.71 -25.12
N ASN A 193 -11.30 2.63 -25.55
CA ASN A 193 -9.89 2.39 -25.23
C ASN A 193 -8.99 3.52 -25.73
N MET A 194 -9.24 4.07 -26.92
CA MET A 194 -8.45 5.19 -27.45
C MET A 194 -8.52 6.43 -26.54
N VAL A 195 -9.69 6.75 -26.00
CA VAL A 195 -9.85 7.88 -25.06
C VAL A 195 -9.16 7.56 -23.73
N ARG A 196 -9.30 6.33 -23.24
CA ARG A 196 -8.66 5.88 -22.01
C ARG A 196 -7.14 5.98 -22.11
N ASP A 197 -6.56 5.52 -23.21
CA ASP A 197 -5.12 5.53 -23.47
C ASP A 197 -4.58 6.97 -23.63
N ASP A 198 -5.32 7.88 -24.28
CA ASP A 198 -4.89 9.28 -24.38
C ASP A 198 -4.90 9.99 -23.02
N LEU A 199 -5.89 9.70 -22.17
CA LEU A 199 -5.98 10.24 -20.82
C LEU A 199 -4.93 9.63 -19.87
N ALA A 200 -4.64 8.34 -20.01
CA ALA A 200 -3.68 7.62 -19.17
C ALA A 200 -2.27 8.25 -19.17
N LYS A 201 -1.90 8.96 -20.25
CA LYS A 201 -0.61 9.67 -20.37
C LYS A 201 -0.40 10.73 -19.30
N TYR A 202 -1.48 11.33 -18.81
CA TYR A 202 -1.45 12.39 -17.80
C TYR A 202 -1.65 11.85 -16.37
N ILE A 203 -1.80 10.53 -16.22
CA ILE A 203 -1.93 9.91 -14.90
C ILE A 203 -0.54 9.77 -14.29
N ALA A 204 -0.43 10.17 -13.02
CA ALA A 204 0.66 9.78 -12.14
C ALA A 204 0.13 8.86 -11.04
N VAL A 205 1.06 8.15 -10.43
CA VAL A 205 0.81 7.34 -9.25
C VAL A 205 1.46 8.02 -8.06
N GLN A 206 0.75 8.05 -6.94
CA GLN A 206 1.29 8.44 -5.65
C GLN A 206 0.96 7.36 -4.62
N PRO A 207 1.72 7.26 -3.51
CA PRO A 207 1.34 6.43 -2.39
C PRO A 207 -0.08 6.77 -1.93
N CYS A 208 -0.88 5.76 -1.60
CA CYS A 208 -2.23 5.96 -1.13
C CYS A 208 -2.23 6.74 0.18
N THR A 209 -3.05 7.80 0.27
CA THR A 209 -3.10 8.68 1.44
C THR A 209 -3.62 8.00 2.70
N THR A 210 -4.43 6.95 2.56
CA THR A 210 -5.01 6.20 3.70
C THR A 210 -4.05 5.17 4.30
N CYS A 211 -3.38 4.37 3.46
CA CYS A 211 -2.46 3.32 3.92
C CYS A 211 -0.99 3.72 3.90
N GLY A 212 -0.65 4.85 3.26
CA GLY A 212 0.73 5.33 3.12
C GLY A 212 1.59 4.45 2.21
N GLY A 213 0.99 3.66 1.33
CA GLY A 213 1.72 2.69 0.48
C GLY A 213 1.56 1.24 0.91
N SER A 214 1.32 0.98 2.20
CA SER A 214 1.39 -0.36 2.79
C SER A 214 0.34 -1.38 2.32
N ARG A 215 -0.60 -0.96 1.46
CA ARG A 215 -1.66 -1.79 0.86
C ARG A 215 -2.70 -2.37 1.82
N LEU A 216 -2.48 -2.28 3.12
CA LEU A 216 -3.31 -2.91 4.15
C LEU A 216 -4.30 -1.93 4.80
N ARG A 217 -5.35 -2.50 5.38
CA ARG A 217 -6.31 -1.76 6.21
C ARG A 217 -5.66 -1.20 7.46
N LYS A 218 -6.35 -0.27 8.13
CA LYS A 218 -5.84 0.35 9.36
C LYS A 218 -5.61 -0.70 10.44
N GLU A 219 -6.57 -1.58 10.62
CA GLU A 219 -6.61 -2.65 11.61
C GLU A 219 -5.38 -3.55 11.54
N SER A 220 -5.08 -4.06 10.34
CA SER A 220 -3.94 -4.96 10.11
C SER A 220 -2.59 -4.30 10.35
N ARG A 221 -2.49 -2.97 10.17
CA ARG A 221 -1.28 -2.19 10.44
C ARG A 221 -1.04 -1.91 11.93
N HIS A 222 -2.05 -2.13 12.76
CA HIS A 222 -1.96 -1.94 14.22
C HIS A 222 -1.77 -3.27 14.96
N VAL A 223 -1.31 -4.31 14.25
CA VAL A 223 -0.86 -5.57 14.86
C VAL A 223 0.67 -5.61 14.79
N TYR A 224 1.29 -5.74 15.95
CA TYR A 224 2.73 -5.65 16.13
C TYR A 224 3.31 -6.98 16.64
N VAL A 225 4.49 -7.31 16.13
CA VAL A 225 5.36 -8.37 16.65
C VAL A 225 6.69 -7.69 16.95
N ASP A 226 7.14 -7.76 18.21
CA ASP A 226 8.38 -7.10 18.64
C ASP A 226 8.44 -5.61 18.24
N ASP A 227 7.34 -4.89 18.53
CA ASP A 227 7.14 -3.46 18.18
C ASP A 227 7.17 -3.11 16.68
N HIS A 228 7.22 -4.10 15.79
CA HIS A 228 7.16 -3.92 14.34
C HIS A 228 5.83 -4.43 13.78
N ASN A 229 5.18 -3.63 12.93
CA ASN A 229 4.04 -4.12 12.16
C ASN A 229 4.52 -4.76 10.84
N ILE A 230 3.63 -5.46 10.14
CA ILE A 230 3.98 -6.17 8.90
C ILE A 230 4.50 -5.22 7.80
N ALA A 231 3.99 -3.99 7.71
CA ALA A 231 4.44 -3.01 6.74
C ALA A 231 5.89 -2.60 6.99
N ASP A 232 6.28 -2.45 8.26
CA ASP A 232 7.65 -2.10 8.64
C ASP A 232 8.62 -3.20 8.17
N ILE A 233 8.27 -4.46 8.44
CA ILE A 233 9.10 -5.63 8.08
C ILE A 233 9.29 -5.76 6.56
N VAL A 234 8.24 -5.52 5.75
CA VAL A 234 8.36 -5.65 4.29
C VAL A 234 9.11 -4.49 3.62
N HIS A 235 9.25 -3.35 4.32
CA HIS A 235 10.03 -2.20 3.85
C HIS A 235 11.51 -2.32 4.18
N LEU A 236 11.88 -3.13 5.17
CA LEU A 236 13.28 -3.41 5.48
C LEU A 236 14.00 -3.99 4.26
N PRO A 237 15.27 -3.62 4.04
CA PRO A 237 16.15 -4.40 3.20
C PRO A 237 16.13 -5.87 3.63
N ILE A 238 16.18 -6.79 2.68
CA ILE A 238 16.12 -8.23 2.91
C ILE A 238 17.24 -8.66 3.86
N GLY A 239 18.43 -8.05 3.78
CA GLY A 239 19.51 -8.31 4.72
C GLY A 239 19.19 -7.89 6.16
N ASP A 240 18.40 -6.82 6.34
CA ASP A 240 17.97 -6.35 7.67
C ASP A 240 16.83 -7.22 8.19
N ALA A 241 15.86 -7.56 7.35
CA ALA A 241 14.80 -8.51 7.68
C ALA A 241 15.38 -9.90 8.04
N TRP A 242 16.40 -10.35 7.31
CA TRP A 242 17.11 -11.60 7.59
C TRP A 242 17.72 -11.59 9.00
N ARG A 243 18.46 -10.52 9.35
CA ARG A 243 19.01 -10.35 10.70
C ARG A 243 17.92 -10.28 11.77
N TYR A 244 16.86 -9.53 11.51
CA TYR A 244 15.73 -9.41 12.42
C TYR A 244 15.14 -10.79 12.78
N PHE A 245 14.84 -11.63 11.79
CA PHE A 245 14.28 -12.97 12.07
C PHE A 245 15.31 -13.94 12.67
N ALA A 246 16.61 -13.71 12.49
CA ALA A 246 17.66 -14.48 13.17
C ALA A 246 17.74 -14.16 14.68
N GLU A 247 17.47 -12.90 15.05
CA GLU A 247 17.58 -12.39 16.42
C GLU A 247 16.24 -12.38 17.18
N LEU A 248 15.12 -12.54 16.46
CA LEU A 248 13.76 -12.51 17.02
C LEU A 248 13.57 -13.56 18.11
N ALA A 249 13.36 -13.09 19.35
CA ALA A 249 13.10 -13.94 20.50
C ALA A 249 11.82 -13.51 21.23
N LEU A 250 10.77 -14.33 21.15
CA LEU A 250 9.50 -14.06 21.82
C LEU A 250 9.35 -14.93 23.08
N PRO A 251 8.91 -14.37 24.22
CA PRO A 251 8.81 -15.12 25.47
C PRO A 251 7.59 -16.07 25.49
N GLY A 252 7.78 -17.22 26.15
CA GLY A 252 6.72 -18.18 26.48
C GLY A 252 6.06 -18.84 25.27
N ARG A 253 4.77 -19.15 25.40
CA ARG A 253 3.99 -19.89 24.38
C ARG A 253 3.99 -19.22 23.00
N LYS A 254 4.08 -17.88 22.94
CA LYS A 254 4.12 -17.14 21.68
C LYS A 254 5.38 -17.48 20.87
N GLY A 255 6.53 -17.55 21.55
CA GLY A 255 7.80 -17.96 20.94
C GLY A 255 7.74 -19.41 20.44
N GLU A 256 7.25 -20.34 21.27
CA GLU A 256 7.14 -21.75 20.88
C GLU A 256 6.31 -21.97 19.61
N ILE A 257 5.23 -21.20 19.43
CA ILE A 257 4.38 -21.27 18.23
C ILE A 257 5.07 -20.59 17.03
N ALA A 258 5.70 -19.43 17.25
CA ALA A 258 6.31 -18.64 16.19
C ALA A 258 7.63 -19.21 15.67
N ASP A 259 8.37 -19.97 16.49
CA ASP A 259 9.74 -20.43 16.20
C ASP A 259 9.87 -21.12 14.84
N LYS A 260 8.98 -22.06 14.52
CA LYS A 260 8.99 -22.74 13.22
C LYS A 260 8.75 -21.79 12.05
N ILE A 261 7.88 -20.79 12.23
CA ILE A 261 7.53 -19.82 11.20
C ILE A 261 8.69 -18.82 11.01
N ALA A 262 9.26 -18.32 12.10
CA ALA A 262 10.39 -17.40 12.08
C ALA A 262 11.62 -18.05 11.41
N ASN A 263 11.93 -19.30 11.76
CA ASN A 263 13.02 -20.06 11.14
C ASN A 263 12.81 -20.29 9.64
N GLU A 264 11.58 -20.58 9.21
CA GLU A 264 11.24 -20.71 7.78
C GLU A 264 11.38 -19.37 7.03
N ILE A 265 10.94 -18.26 7.63
CA ILE A 265 11.11 -16.93 7.04
C ILE A 265 12.60 -16.58 6.94
N HIS A 266 13.36 -16.77 8.01
CA HIS A 266 14.81 -16.56 8.04
C HIS A 266 15.52 -17.36 6.93
N ALA A 267 15.21 -18.66 6.79
CA ALA A 267 15.79 -19.51 5.75
C ALA A 267 15.45 -19.01 4.32
N ARG A 268 14.22 -18.54 4.08
CA ARG A 268 13.83 -17.97 2.78
C ARG A 268 14.56 -16.68 2.46
N LEU A 269 14.71 -15.80 3.45
CA LEU A 269 15.48 -14.57 3.31
C LEU A 269 16.97 -14.87 3.09
N GLU A 270 17.51 -15.90 3.74
CA GLU A 270 18.90 -16.34 3.55
C GLU A 270 19.17 -16.72 2.07
N PHE A 271 18.24 -17.39 1.39
CA PHE A 271 18.40 -17.69 -0.04
C PHE A 271 18.50 -16.42 -0.89
N LEU A 272 17.71 -15.40 -0.57
CA LEU A 272 17.75 -14.10 -1.27
C LEU A 272 19.07 -13.36 -1.00
N VAL A 273 19.57 -13.39 0.23
CA VAL A 273 20.88 -12.84 0.61
C VAL A 273 22.02 -13.57 -0.12
N ASN A 274 21.95 -14.90 -0.22
CA ASN A 274 22.97 -15.71 -0.89
C ASN A 274 23.09 -15.44 -2.38
N VAL A 275 21.99 -15.06 -3.05
CA VAL A 275 22.00 -14.62 -4.46
C VAL A 275 22.22 -13.11 -4.62
N GLY A 276 22.64 -12.41 -3.57
CA GLY A 276 23.04 -11.00 -3.61
C GLY A 276 21.86 -10.03 -3.79
N LEU A 277 20.71 -10.32 -3.21
CA LEU A 277 19.51 -9.46 -3.24
C LEU A 277 19.21 -8.81 -1.89
N ASP A 278 20.19 -8.74 -0.99
CA ASP A 278 20.04 -8.23 0.38
C ASP A 278 19.66 -6.74 0.46
N TYR A 279 19.96 -5.96 -0.59
CA TYR A 279 19.61 -4.54 -0.70
C TYR A 279 18.16 -4.27 -1.11
N LEU A 280 17.45 -5.28 -1.63
CA LEU A 280 16.04 -5.15 -2.00
C LEU A 280 15.15 -5.22 -0.76
N ASN A 281 13.93 -4.73 -0.85
CA ASN A 281 12.90 -4.96 0.16
C ASN A 281 11.78 -5.86 -0.41
N LEU A 282 10.96 -6.42 0.47
CA LEU A 282 9.90 -7.38 0.09
C LEU A 282 8.70 -6.69 -0.58
N GLU A 283 8.55 -5.38 -0.43
CA GLU A 283 7.46 -4.61 -1.04
C GLU A 283 7.69 -4.28 -2.53
N ARG A 284 8.95 -4.27 -2.98
CA ARG A 284 9.35 -3.85 -4.33
C ARG A 284 8.52 -4.55 -5.41
N SER A 285 7.95 -3.76 -6.32
CA SER A 285 7.12 -4.28 -7.41
C SER A 285 7.94 -5.15 -8.36
N ALA A 286 7.40 -6.32 -8.71
CA ALA A 286 8.03 -7.25 -9.64
C ALA A 286 8.34 -6.61 -11.01
N ASP A 287 7.48 -5.70 -11.47
CA ASP A 287 7.65 -5.00 -12.76
C ASP A 287 8.84 -4.01 -12.77
N THR A 288 9.37 -3.67 -11.60
CA THR A 288 10.52 -2.74 -11.46
C THR A 288 11.84 -3.48 -11.31
N LEU A 289 11.84 -4.80 -11.30
CA LEU A 289 13.05 -5.61 -11.18
C LEU A 289 13.76 -5.69 -12.54
N SER A 290 15.09 -5.64 -12.50
CA SER A 290 15.92 -5.98 -13.65
C SER A 290 15.80 -7.46 -13.99
N GLY A 291 16.16 -7.83 -15.23
CA GLY A 291 16.15 -9.24 -15.66
C GLY A 291 17.00 -10.14 -14.75
N GLY A 292 18.19 -9.70 -14.37
CA GLY A 292 19.06 -10.43 -13.45
C GLY A 292 18.49 -10.53 -12.03
N GLU A 293 17.87 -9.47 -11.49
CA GLU A 293 17.18 -9.54 -10.19
C GLU A 293 16.03 -10.57 -10.22
N ALA A 294 15.17 -10.52 -11.24
CA ALA A 294 14.05 -11.45 -11.39
C ALA A 294 14.51 -12.91 -11.52
N GLN A 295 15.58 -13.14 -12.30
CA GLN A 295 16.19 -14.46 -12.44
C GLN A 295 16.73 -14.99 -11.11
N ARG A 296 17.43 -14.15 -10.34
CA ARG A 296 17.98 -14.53 -9.03
C ARG A 296 16.89 -14.79 -7.98
N ILE A 297 15.80 -14.03 -7.97
CA ILE A 297 14.62 -14.34 -7.13
C ILE A 297 14.04 -15.71 -7.49
N ARG A 298 13.95 -16.02 -8.79
CA ARG A 298 13.47 -17.33 -9.25
C ARG A 298 14.40 -18.44 -8.78
N LEU A 299 15.72 -18.26 -8.89
CA LEU A 299 16.72 -19.22 -8.41
C LEU A 299 16.58 -19.46 -6.90
N ALA A 300 16.56 -18.39 -6.09
CA ALA A 300 16.35 -18.48 -4.64
C ALA A 300 15.07 -19.25 -4.27
N SER A 301 13.98 -18.99 -5.01
CA SER A 301 12.70 -19.69 -4.81
C SER A 301 12.78 -21.18 -5.11
N GLN A 302 13.56 -21.58 -6.13
CA GLN A 302 13.75 -23.00 -6.48
C GLN A 302 14.59 -23.74 -5.44
N ILE A 303 15.62 -23.09 -4.90
CA ILE A 303 16.44 -23.66 -3.82
C ILE A 303 15.59 -23.86 -2.57
N GLY A 304 14.78 -22.86 -2.22
CA GLY A 304 13.86 -22.94 -1.08
C GLY A 304 12.74 -23.98 -1.22
N ALA A 305 12.42 -24.41 -2.44
CA ALA A 305 11.47 -25.49 -2.66
C ALA A 305 12.02 -26.88 -2.27
N GLY A 306 13.35 -27.03 -2.14
CA GLY A 306 13.98 -28.26 -1.69
C GLY A 306 13.73 -29.46 -2.62
N LEU A 307 13.54 -29.21 -3.92
CA LEU A 307 13.29 -30.27 -4.89
C LEU A 307 14.56 -31.09 -5.13
N VAL A 308 14.37 -32.39 -5.41
CA VAL A 308 15.43 -33.37 -5.66
C VAL A 308 15.14 -34.09 -6.99
N GLY A 309 16.17 -34.43 -7.76
CA GLY A 309 16.03 -35.10 -9.05
C GLY A 309 15.54 -34.19 -10.18
N VAL A 310 15.66 -32.88 -10.02
CA VAL A 310 15.30 -31.89 -11.03
C VAL A 310 16.52 -31.51 -11.87
N MET A 311 16.31 -31.26 -13.15
CA MET A 311 17.33 -30.68 -14.04
C MET A 311 17.06 -29.17 -14.20
N TYR A 312 17.96 -28.36 -13.66
CA TYR A 312 17.95 -26.90 -13.80
C TYR A 312 18.82 -26.49 -14.98
N ILE A 313 18.25 -25.69 -15.88
CA ILE A 313 18.99 -25.05 -16.99
C ILE A 313 18.97 -23.55 -16.73
N LEU A 314 20.15 -22.97 -16.49
CA LEU A 314 20.32 -21.55 -16.20
C LEU A 314 21.07 -20.86 -17.35
N ASP A 315 20.60 -19.68 -17.73
CA ASP A 315 21.17 -18.86 -18.80
C ASP A 315 21.82 -17.61 -18.19
N GLU A 316 23.15 -17.56 -18.18
CA GLU A 316 24.00 -16.47 -17.66
C GLU A 316 23.56 -15.91 -16.27
N PRO A 317 23.51 -16.76 -15.22
CA PRO A 317 23.06 -16.33 -13.89
C PRO A 317 23.97 -15.27 -13.23
N SER A 318 25.20 -15.05 -13.72
CA SER A 318 26.11 -14.01 -13.24
C SER A 318 25.77 -12.60 -13.76
N ILE A 319 24.85 -12.45 -14.73
CA ILE A 319 24.53 -11.13 -15.32
C ILE A 319 24.14 -10.12 -14.24
N GLY A 320 24.84 -8.98 -14.26
CA GLY A 320 24.57 -7.86 -13.38
C GLY A 320 24.92 -8.12 -11.92
N LEU A 321 25.69 -9.17 -11.62
CA LEU A 321 26.32 -9.35 -10.33
C LEU A 321 27.71 -8.70 -10.31
N HIS A 322 28.09 -8.20 -9.14
CA HIS A 322 29.45 -7.78 -8.88
C HIS A 322 30.33 -9.01 -8.64
N GLN A 323 31.62 -8.99 -9.03
CA GLN A 323 32.52 -10.15 -8.91
C GLN A 323 32.53 -10.77 -7.51
N ARG A 324 32.47 -9.93 -6.47
CA ARG A 324 32.42 -10.36 -5.07
C ARG A 324 31.24 -11.29 -4.74
N ASP A 325 30.10 -11.09 -5.40
CA ASP A 325 28.88 -11.85 -5.13
C ASP A 325 28.78 -13.09 -6.04
N ASN A 326 29.66 -13.20 -7.05
CA ASN A 326 29.76 -14.36 -7.93
C ASN A 326 30.13 -15.63 -7.14
N ASP A 327 31.08 -15.54 -6.21
CA ASP A 327 31.46 -16.65 -5.32
C ASP A 327 30.26 -17.19 -4.51
N ARG A 328 29.34 -16.32 -4.11
CA ARG A 328 28.14 -16.70 -3.36
C ARG A 328 27.13 -17.41 -4.25
N LEU A 329 26.97 -16.92 -5.48
CA LEU A 329 26.14 -17.56 -6.49
C LEU A 329 26.67 -18.98 -6.81
N LEU A 330 27.98 -19.13 -7.04
CA LEU A 330 28.58 -20.43 -7.35
C LEU A 330 28.36 -21.44 -6.23
N LYS A 331 28.62 -21.07 -4.96
CA LYS A 331 28.31 -21.92 -3.79
C LYS A 331 26.84 -22.32 -3.72
N THR A 332 25.96 -21.42 -4.14
CA THR A 332 24.52 -21.67 -4.16
C THR A 332 24.15 -22.69 -5.25
N LEU A 333 24.77 -22.62 -6.42
CA LEU A 333 24.59 -23.60 -7.50
C LEU A 333 25.19 -24.97 -7.13
N GLU A 334 26.35 -25.01 -6.48
CA GLU A 334 26.95 -26.23 -5.93
C GLU A 334 26.01 -26.89 -4.93
N ARG A 335 25.44 -26.11 -3.99
CA ARG A 335 24.45 -26.61 -3.03
C ARG A 335 23.21 -27.19 -3.74
N LEU A 336 22.73 -26.53 -4.80
CA LEU A 336 21.58 -27.03 -5.57
C LEU A 336 21.89 -28.37 -6.23
N ARG A 337 23.10 -28.54 -6.79
CA ARG A 337 23.61 -29.82 -7.32
C ARG A 337 23.69 -30.88 -6.22
N ASP A 338 24.30 -30.54 -5.07
CA ASP A 338 24.57 -31.47 -3.97
C ASP A 338 23.30 -31.96 -3.27
N LEU A 339 22.17 -31.23 -3.40
CA LEU A 339 20.84 -31.70 -3.02
C LEU A 339 20.32 -32.86 -3.90
N GLY A 340 21.06 -33.28 -4.93
CA GLY A 340 20.69 -34.36 -5.84
C GLY A 340 19.99 -33.88 -7.12
N ASN A 341 20.32 -32.67 -7.56
CA ASN A 341 19.82 -32.10 -8.81
C ASN A 341 20.94 -32.02 -9.86
N THR A 342 20.55 -31.93 -11.13
CA THR A 342 21.47 -31.64 -12.23
C THR A 342 21.39 -30.16 -12.55
N VAL A 343 22.52 -29.45 -12.55
CA VAL A 343 22.58 -28.02 -12.85
C VAL A 343 23.40 -27.83 -14.12
N ILE A 344 22.75 -27.32 -15.18
CA ILE A 344 23.39 -26.96 -16.45
C ILE A 344 23.37 -25.45 -16.53
N VAL A 345 24.55 -24.84 -16.65
CA VAL A 345 24.71 -23.39 -16.70
C VAL A 345 25.34 -23.01 -18.02
N VAL A 346 24.71 -22.07 -18.73
CA VAL A 346 25.32 -21.34 -19.84
C VAL A 346 25.99 -20.11 -19.25
N GLU A 347 27.32 -20.04 -19.31
CA GLU A 347 28.10 -18.95 -18.73
C GLU A 347 29.29 -18.59 -19.63
N HIS A 348 29.74 -17.35 -19.49
CA HIS A 348 30.97 -16.84 -20.08
C HIS A 348 31.97 -16.34 -19.03
N ASP A 349 31.58 -16.30 -17.75
CA ASP A 349 32.47 -15.93 -16.63
C ASP A 349 33.55 -17.00 -16.38
N GLU A 350 34.79 -16.54 -16.16
CA GLU A 350 35.95 -17.42 -16.02
C GLU A 350 35.91 -18.23 -14.71
N ASP A 351 35.48 -17.61 -13.60
CA ASP A 351 35.41 -18.26 -12.29
C ASP A 351 34.34 -19.36 -12.29
N ALA A 352 33.19 -19.09 -12.94
CA ALA A 352 32.14 -20.09 -13.16
C ALA A 352 32.61 -21.29 -13.98
N ILE A 353 33.37 -21.07 -15.06
CA ILE A 353 33.92 -22.13 -15.91
C ILE A 353 34.97 -22.95 -15.14
N ARG A 354 35.79 -22.31 -14.31
CA ARG A 354 36.81 -22.99 -13.50
C ARG A 354 36.22 -23.85 -12.38
N ALA A 355 35.02 -23.52 -11.90
CA ALA A 355 34.31 -24.25 -10.84
C ALA A 355 33.49 -25.46 -11.35
N ALA A 356 33.37 -25.64 -12.67
CA ALA A 356 32.53 -26.65 -13.32
C ALA A 356 33.03 -28.10 -13.18
#